data_AF-A0A7N2KR41-F1
#
_entry.id   AF-A0A7N2KR41-F1
#
_cell.length_a   1.000
_cell.length_b   1.000
_cell.length_c   1.000
_cell.angle_alpha   90.00
_cell.angle_beta   90.00
_cell.angle_gamma   90.00
#
_symmetry.space_group_name_H-M   'P 1'
#
loop_
_entity.id
_entity.type
_entity.pdbx_description
1 polymer ?
#
loop_
_entity_poly.entity_id
_entity_poly.type
_entity_poly.pdbx_seq_one_letter_code
_entity_poly.pdbx_strand_id
1 'polypeptide(L)'
;MVEMDWPSSLNEYEKLVIRMNAPRVVIDNAVRPTATLVTVDSARRHGILLEAVQVLTDLNLSIKKAYISSDGRWLMDGKRKKNSSF
;
A
#
# COMPACT_ATOMS: atom_id res chain seq x y z
N MET A 1 -39.82 -1.69 -2.24
CA MET A 1 -38.68 -2.61 -2.10
C MET A 1 -37.71 -2.23 -3.19
N VAL A 2 -36.63 -1.52 -2.84
CA VAL A 2 -35.67 -1.04 -3.83
C VAL A 2 -34.83 -2.24 -4.24
N GLU A 3 -34.90 -2.64 -5.51
CA GLU A 3 -33.97 -3.62 -6.04
C GLU A 3 -32.56 -3.03 -5.90
N MET A 4 -31.74 -3.63 -5.04
CA MET A 4 -30.32 -3.35 -5.07
C MET A 4 -29.81 -3.89 -6.41
N ASP A 5 -29.30 -2.99 -7.24
CA ASP A 5 -28.66 -3.27 -8.52
C ASP A 5 -27.35 -4.05 -8.28
N TRP A 6 -27.54 -5.32 -7.89
CA TRP A 6 -26.58 -6.26 -7.32
C TRP A 6 -25.31 -6.48 -8.17
N PRO A 7 -25.35 -6.51 -9.51
CA PRO A 7 -24.13 -6.65 -10.31
C PRO A 7 -23.31 -5.35 -10.36
N SER A 8 -23.99 -4.20 -10.37
CA SER A 8 -23.35 -2.88 -10.46
C SER A 8 -22.65 -2.52 -9.15
N SER A 9 -23.27 -2.81 -8.00
CA SER A 9 -22.69 -2.54 -6.69
C SER A 9 -21.46 -3.40 -6.36
N LEU A 10 -21.42 -4.66 -6.83
CA LEU A 10 -20.30 -5.56 -6.57
C LEU A 10 -19.05 -5.12 -7.33
N ASN A 11 -19.21 -4.62 -8.56
CA ASN A 11 -18.10 -4.09 -9.36
C ASN A 11 -17.48 -2.83 -8.72
N GLU A 12 -18.29 -1.94 -8.16
CA GLU A 12 -17.80 -0.72 -7.52
C GLU A 12 -17.07 -1.06 -6.20
N TYR A 13 -17.59 -2.01 -5.43
CA TYR A 13 -16.92 -2.55 -4.26
C TYR A 13 -15.56 -3.19 -4.59
N GLU A 14 -15.50 -4.03 -5.63
CA GLU A 14 -14.23 -4.65 -6.05
C GLU A 14 -13.19 -3.61 -6.49
N LYS A 15 -13.59 -2.62 -7.29
CA LYS A 15 -12.72 -1.49 -7.66
C LYS A 15 -12.20 -0.75 -6.44
N LEU A 16 -13.05 -0.50 -5.44
CA LEU A 16 -12.67 0.14 -4.19
C LEU A 16 -11.67 -0.69 -3.40
N VAL A 17 -11.89 -2.00 -3.28
CA VAL A 17 -10.97 -2.93 -2.59
C VAL A 17 -9.63 -2.99 -3.31
N ILE A 18 -9.61 -3.03 -4.65
CA ILE A 18 -8.38 -2.98 -5.44
C ILE A 18 -7.65 -1.66 -5.17
N ARG A 19 -8.35 -0.53 -5.18
CA ARG A 19 -7.74 0.79 -4.92
C ARG A 19 -7.20 0.93 -3.50
N MET A 20 -7.86 0.32 -2.51
CA MET A 20 -7.40 0.33 -1.11
C MET A 20 -6.15 -0.54 -0.90
N ASN A 21 -6.00 -1.62 -1.66
CA ASN A 21 -4.88 -2.56 -1.52
C ASN A 21 -3.75 -2.30 -2.53
N ALA A 22 -3.95 -1.42 -3.50
CA ALA A 22 -2.93 -1.03 -4.46
C ALA A 22 -1.82 -0.24 -3.75
N PRO A 23 -0.54 -0.57 -3.99
CA PRO A 23 0.56 0.20 -3.47
C PRO A 23 0.55 1.63 -4.05
N ARG A 24 0.78 2.62 -3.21
CA ARG A 24 0.98 4.01 -3.62
C ARG A 24 2.44 4.22 -3.96
N VAL A 25 2.69 4.72 -5.17
CA VAL A 25 4.06 4.99 -5.66
C VAL A 25 4.23 6.48 -5.88
N VAL A 26 5.28 7.04 -5.29
CA VAL A 26 5.69 8.44 -5.48
C VAL A 26 7.08 8.46 -6.09
N ILE A 27 7.26 9.26 -7.13
CA ILE A 27 8.53 9.43 -7.85
C ILE A 27 8.98 10.88 -7.70
N ASP A 28 10.20 11.07 -7.21
CA ASP A 28 10.79 12.37 -6.98
C ASP A 28 12.20 12.43 -7.59
N ASN A 29 12.40 13.34 -8.54
CA ASN A 29 13.68 13.61 -9.19
C ASN A 29 14.36 14.90 -8.69
N ALA A 30 13.71 15.67 -7.81
CA ALA A 30 14.24 16.93 -7.29
C ALA A 30 15.15 16.70 -6.06
N VAL A 31 14.91 15.65 -5.28
CA VAL A 31 15.66 15.38 -4.04
C VAL A 31 17.13 15.03 -4.29
N ARG A 32 17.47 14.44 -5.44
CA ARG A 32 18.86 14.11 -5.80
C ARG A 32 19.13 14.38 -7.28
N PRO A 33 20.24 15.05 -7.63
CA PRO A 33 20.55 15.38 -9.02
C PRO A 33 20.97 14.18 -9.88
N THR A 34 21.40 13.06 -9.28
CA THR A 34 21.97 11.89 -9.99
C THR A 34 21.20 10.60 -9.74
N ALA A 35 20.03 10.66 -9.10
CA ALA A 35 19.23 9.48 -8.79
C ALA A 35 17.76 9.85 -8.56
N THR A 36 16.86 9.05 -9.10
CA THR A 36 15.43 9.12 -8.77
C THR A 36 15.17 8.56 -7.37
N LEU A 37 14.33 9.22 -6.60
CA LEU A 37 13.76 8.68 -5.37
C LEU A 37 12.39 8.09 -5.68
N VAL A 38 12.24 6.78 -5.43
CA VAL A 38 10.96 6.09 -5.55
C VAL A 38 10.52 5.67 -4.16
N THR A 39 9.34 6.11 -3.74
CA THR A 39 8.72 5.74 -2.47
C THR A 39 7.52 4.85 -2.75
N VAL A 40 7.51 3.66 -2.15
CA VAL A 40 6.42 2.69 -2.28
C VAL A 40 5.79 2.50 -0.91
N ASP A 41 4.53 2.89 -0.80
CA ASP A 41 3.70 2.67 0.39
C ASP A 41 2.69 1.57 0.07
N SER A 42 2.61 0.53 0.89
CA SER A 42 1.84 -0.67 0.60
C SER A 42 1.26 -1.27 1.87
N ALA A 43 0.12 -1.96 1.72
CA ALA A 43 -0.39 -2.81 2.78
C ALA A 43 0.63 -3.91 3.12
N ARG A 44 0.69 -4.31 4.40
CA ARG A 44 1.56 -5.40 4.83
C ARG A 44 1.12 -6.71 4.17
N ARG A 45 1.94 -7.17 3.22
CA ARG A 45 1.83 -8.48 2.58
C ARG A 45 3.18 -9.18 2.67
N HIS A 46 3.15 -10.49 2.90
CA HIS A 46 4.36 -11.29 2.88
C HIS A 46 4.99 -11.21 1.49
N GLY A 47 6.32 -11.08 1.40
CA GLY A 47 7.05 -11.06 0.12
C GLY A 47 7.08 -9.73 -0.64
N ILE A 48 6.38 -8.67 -0.17
CA ILE A 48 6.24 -7.41 -0.93
C ILE A 48 7.59 -6.74 -1.28
N LEU A 49 8.57 -6.81 -0.39
CA LEU A 49 9.90 -6.26 -0.65
C LEU A 49 10.61 -7.03 -1.78
N LEU A 50 10.50 -8.36 -1.78
CA LEU A 50 11.10 -9.19 -2.81
C LEU A 50 10.45 -8.92 -4.17
N GLU A 51 9.12 -8.87 -4.20
CA GLU A 51 8.36 -8.50 -5.41
C GLU A 51 8.78 -7.12 -5.94
N ALA A 52 8.89 -6.12 -5.06
CA ALA A 52 9.30 -4.78 -5.46
C ALA A 52 10.72 -4.75 -6.05
N VAL A 53 11.68 -5.45 -5.42
CA VAL A 53 13.06 -5.54 -5.93
C VAL A 53 13.10 -6.26 -7.26
N GLN A 54 12.31 -7.33 -7.42
CA GLN A 54 12.24 -8.08 -8.67
C GLN A 54 11.71 -7.22 -9.82
N VAL A 55 10.58 -6.52 -9.62
CA VAL A 55 10.02 -5.60 -10.63
C VAL A 55 11.02 -4.51 -11.02
N LEU A 56 11.72 -3.91 -10.06
CA LEU A 56 12.74 -2.90 -10.35
C LEU A 56 13.91 -3.48 -11.16
N THR A 57 14.30 -4.71 -10.86
CA THR A 57 15.38 -5.41 -11.57
C THR A 57 14.96 -5.78 -13.00
N ASP A 58 13.72 -6.26 -13.18
CA ASP A 58 13.15 -6.60 -14.48
C ASP A 58 13.03 -5.37 -15.39
N LEU A 59 12.88 -4.17 -14.80
CA LEU A 59 12.91 -2.88 -15.50
C LEU A 59 14.33 -2.33 -15.73
N ASN A 60 15.36 -3.11 -15.42
CA ASN A 60 16.77 -2.72 -15.49
C ASN A 60 17.11 -1.47 -14.64
N LEU A 61 16.39 -1.23 -13.54
CA LEU A 61 16.67 -0.14 -12.61
C LEU A 61 17.65 -0.59 -11.52
N SER A 62 18.72 0.18 -11.32
CA SER A 62 19.70 -0.10 -10.28
C SER A 62 19.33 0.58 -8.95
N ILE A 63 19.23 -0.22 -7.88
CA ILE A 63 18.94 0.28 -6.53
C ILE A 63 20.26 0.65 -5.84
N LYS A 64 20.59 1.95 -5.81
CA LYS A 64 21.81 2.44 -5.13
C LYS A 64 21.69 2.46 -3.60
N LYS A 65 20.47 2.73 -3.10
CA LYS A 65 20.16 2.82 -1.66
C LYS A 65 18.68 2.59 -1.45
N ALA A 66 18.32 1.85 -0.41
CA ALA A 66 16.94 1.61 -0.01
C ALA A 66 16.76 1.84 1.49
N TYR A 67 15.59 2.35 1.87
CA TYR A 67 15.13 2.47 3.25
C TYR A 67 13.80 1.73 3.35
N ILE A 68 13.64 0.92 4.40
CA ILE A 68 12.47 0.06 4.58
C ILE A 68 11.94 0.28 6.00
N SER A 69 10.64 0.56 6.10
CA SER A 69 9.90 0.65 7.36
C SER A 69 8.59 -0.12 7.20
N SER A 70 8.10 -0.72 8.29
CA SER A 70 6.95 -1.63 8.30
C SER A 70 5.82 -1.19 9.24
N ASP A 71 6.00 -0.08 9.94
CA ASP A 71 5.31 0.27 11.18
C ASP A 71 4.48 1.57 11.12
N GLY A 72 4.05 2.02 9.94
CA GLY A 72 3.10 3.13 9.75
C GLY A 72 1.67 2.81 10.25
N ARG A 73 1.49 2.67 11.57
CA ARG A 73 0.24 2.26 12.24
C ARG A 73 -0.98 3.08 11.78
N TRP A 74 -1.84 2.50 10.96
CA TRP A 74 -3.28 2.81 10.94
C TRP A 74 -4.01 1.72 11.70
N LEU A 75 -3.85 1.76 13.03
CA LEU A 75 -4.67 0.96 13.93
C LEU A 75 -6.00 1.72 14.07
N MET A 76 -6.93 1.50 13.13
CA MET A 76 -8.35 1.70 13.44
C MET A 76 -8.78 0.56 14.36
N ASP A 77 -8.21 0.50 15.56
CA ASP A 77 -8.74 -0.36 16.60
C ASP A 77 -10.01 0.29 17.14
N GLY A 78 -11.13 -0.14 16.57
CA GLY A 78 -12.46 0.12 17.09
C GLY A 78 -12.76 -0.63 18.39
N LYS A 79 -11.76 -1.15 19.12
CA LYS A 79 -11.97 -1.63 20.49
C LYS A 79 -11.75 -0.49 21.46
N ARG A 80 -12.88 0.12 21.84
CA ARG A 80 -13.06 0.85 23.09
C ARG A 80 -12.21 0.19 24.18
N LYS A 81 -11.36 0.98 24.84
CA LYS A 81 -10.96 0.69 26.22
C LYS A 81 -12.23 0.45 27.02
N LYS A 82 -12.54 -0.82 27.33
CA LYS A 82 -13.22 -1.09 28.58
C LYS A 82 -12.11 -1.23 29.61
N ASN A 83 -12.05 -0.23 30.47
CA ASN A 83 -11.48 -0.41 31.79
C ASN A 83 -12.19 -1.62 32.40
N SER A 84 -11.48 -2.73 32.54
CA SER A 84 -11.82 -3.78 33.48
C SER A 84 -10.63 -3.88 34.42
N SER A 85 -10.75 -3.13 35.50
CA SER A 85 -10.13 -3.43 36.78
C SER A 85 -10.50 -4.85 37.20
N PHE A 86 -9.50 -5.71 37.32
CA PHE A 86 -9.31 -6.65 38.41
C PHE A 86 -7.81 -6.79 38.64
#